data_AF-A0A918TWY1-F1
#
_entry.id   AF-A0A918TWY1-F1
#
_cell.length_a   1.000
_cell.length_b   1.000
_cell.length_c   1.000
_cell.angle_alpha   90.00
_cell.angle_beta   90.00
_cell.angle_gamma   90.00
#
_symmetry.space_group_name_H-M   'P 1'
#
loop_
_entity.id
_entity.type
_entity.pdbx_description
1 polymer ?
#
loop_
_entity_poly.entity_id
_entity_poly.type
_entity_poly.pdbx_seq_one_letter_code
_entity_poly.pdbx_strand_id
1 'polypeptide(L)'
;MVGPLLHRIMVNQFTRLRDGDRFHYLNHLPAELVKMVEKQTLATIIRRNTDIGDELQENVFLSAEETSAGRSSNNRDKSSQDSRRR
;
A
#
# COMPACT_ATOMS: atom_id res chain seq x y z
N MET A 1 -8.44 1.52 -13.41
CA MET A 1 -7.73 2.80 -13.65
C MET A 1 -8.68 3.77 -14.36
N VAL A 2 -8.54 5.08 -14.16
CA VAL A 2 -9.44 6.11 -14.72
C VAL A 2 -8.75 6.94 -15.81
N GLY A 3 -9.55 7.58 -16.67
CA GLY A 3 -9.03 8.44 -17.74
C GLY A 3 -8.45 9.79 -17.24
N PRO A 4 -7.74 10.56 -18.09
CA PRO A 4 -6.99 11.74 -17.67
C PRO A 4 -7.82 12.85 -17.02
N LEU A 5 -9.05 13.09 -17.52
CA LEU A 5 -9.95 14.09 -16.95
C LEU A 5 -10.36 13.72 -15.52
N LEU A 6 -10.85 12.50 -15.34
CA LEU A 6 -11.24 12.00 -14.03
C LEU A 6 -10.05 11.96 -13.06
N HIS A 7 -8.88 11.53 -13.54
CA HIS A 7 -7.66 11.56 -12.74
C HIS A 7 -7.35 12.98 -12.25
N ARG A 8 -7.43 13.99 -13.11
CA ARG A 8 -7.16 15.39 -12.74
C ARG A 8 -8.14 15.90 -11.69
N ILE A 9 -9.43 15.59 -11.85
CA ILE A 9 -10.47 15.93 -10.89
C ILE A 9 -10.18 15.25 -9.54
N MET A 10 -9.96 13.94 -9.54
CA MET A 10 -9.72 13.17 -8.31
C MET A 10 -8.49 13.67 -7.56
N VAL A 11 -7.36 13.87 -8.25
CA VAL A 11 -6.14 14.39 -7.62
C VAL A 11 -6.38 15.78 -7.02
N ASN A 12 -7.06 16.68 -7.75
CA ASN A 12 -7.36 18.01 -7.22
C ASN A 12 -8.21 17.95 -5.95
N GLN A 13 -9.28 17.13 -5.97
CA GLN A 13 -10.19 17.00 -4.83
C GLN A 13 -9.49 16.39 -3.60
N PHE A 14 -8.77 15.27 -3.76
CA PHE A 14 -8.08 14.63 -2.63
C PHE A 14 -6.93 15.47 -2.07
N THR A 15 -6.23 16.24 -2.91
CA THR A 15 -5.19 17.17 -2.45
C THR A 15 -5.78 18.26 -1.58
N ARG A 16 -6.89 18.89 -2.01
CA ARG A 16 -7.56 19.94 -1.24
C ARG A 16 -8.16 19.42 0.06
N LEU A 17 -8.71 18.20 0.07
CA LEU A 17 -9.19 17.55 1.28
C LEU A 17 -8.04 17.32 2.27
N ARG A 18 -6.91 16.81 1.80
CA ARG A 18 -5.72 16.57 2.63
C ARG A 18 -5.14 17.86 3.21
N ASP A 19 -4.89 18.84 2.35
CA ASP A 19 -4.19 20.08 2.72
C ASP A 19 -5.10 21.03 3.54
N GLY A 20 -6.42 20.93 3.36
CA GLY A 20 -7.40 21.71 4.10
C GLY A 20 -7.85 21.10 5.43
N ASP A 21 -7.48 19.85 5.72
CA ASP A 21 -7.85 19.17 6.96
C ASP A 21 -6.87 19.48 8.09
N ARG A 22 -7.34 20.25 9.07
CA ARG A 22 -6.56 20.58 10.28
C ARG A 22 -6.19 19.34 11.11
N PHE A 23 -6.94 18.25 10.97
CA PHE A 23 -6.73 17.00 11.67
C PHE A 23 -6.09 15.92 10.79
N HIS A 24 -5.54 16.29 9.64
CA HIS A 24 -4.80 15.37 8.79
C HIS A 24 -3.67 14.70 9.59
N TYR A 25 -3.67 13.36 9.61
CA TYR A 25 -2.91 12.57 10.60
C TYR A 25 -1.41 12.87 10.63
N LEU A 26 -0.78 13.15 9.48
CA LEU A 26 0.65 13.50 9.41
C LEU A 26 0.98 14.79 10.16
N ASN A 27 0.04 15.74 10.20
CA ASN A 27 0.24 17.05 10.80
C ASN A 27 -0.28 17.12 12.24
N HIS A 28 -1.25 16.27 12.59
CA HIS A 28 -1.96 16.33 13.87
C HIS A 28 -1.42 15.36 14.93
N LEU A 29 -0.91 14.19 14.52
CA LEU A 29 -0.47 13.16 15.46
C LEU A 29 1.02 13.29 15.83
N PRO A 30 1.43 12.85 17.04
CA PRO A 30 2.83 12.64 17.36
C PRO A 30 3.50 11.65 16.41
N ALA A 31 4.79 11.84 16.14
CA ALA A 31 5.56 11.04 15.18
C ALA A 31 5.51 9.52 15.46
N GLU A 32 5.48 9.10 16.73
CA GLU A 32 5.37 7.69 17.09
C GLU A 32 4.01 7.09 16.70
N LEU A 33 2.93 7.86 16.82
CA LEU A 33 1.61 7.41 16.35
C LEU A 33 1.53 7.39 14.83
N VAL A 34 2.16 8.35 14.14
CA VAL A 34 2.28 8.32 12.67
C VAL A 34 2.96 7.03 12.21
N LYS A 35 4.08 6.65 12.83
CA LYS A 35 4.77 5.37 12.55
C LYS A 35 3.89 4.16 12.81
N MET A 36 3.02 4.20 13.82
CA MET A 36 2.07 3.12 14.10
C MET A 36 0.99 3.00 13.03
N VAL A 37 0.47 4.13 12.55
CA VAL A 37 -0.54 4.20 11.47
C VAL A 37 0.07 3.72 10.15
N GLU A 38 1.27 4.18 9.80
CA GLU A 38 1.95 3.81 8.55
C GLU A 38 2.31 2.31 8.46
N LYS A 39 2.35 1.60 9.60
CA LYS A 39 2.53 0.13 9.64
C LYS A 39 1.23 -0.65 9.38
N GLN A 40 0.07 0.00 9.37
CA GLN A 40 -1.20 -0.66 9.14
C GLN A 40 -1.46 -0.84 7.64
N THR A 41 -2.06 -1.97 7.28
CA THR A 41 -2.66 -2.18 5.95
C THR A 41 -4.14 -2.52 6.12
N LEU A 42 -4.93 -2.36 5.05
CA LEU A 42 -6.33 -2.78 5.08
C LEU A 42 -6.45 -4.30 5.27
N ALA A 43 -5.50 -5.10 4.76
CA ALA A 43 -5.45 -6.55 5.01
C ALA A 43 -5.31 -6.87 6.50
N THR A 44 -4.41 -6.18 7.21
CA THR A 44 -4.25 -6.32 8.67
C THR A 44 -5.54 -5.97 9.41
N ILE A 45 -6.23 -4.91 8.99
CA ILE A 45 -7.48 -4.49 9.62
C ILE A 45 -8.59 -5.53 9.40
N ILE A 46 -8.73 -6.08 8.19
CA ILE A 46 -9.73 -7.11 7.89
C ILE A 46 -9.48 -8.35 8.74
N ARG A 47 -8.25 -8.91 8.71
CA ARG A 47 -7.89 -10.11 9.48
C ARG A 47 -8.08 -9.96 10.99
N ARG A 48 -7.99 -8.73 11.53
CA ARG A 48 -8.20 -8.47 12.95
C ARG A 48 -9.68 -8.45 13.34
N ASN A 49 -10.59 -8.24 12.40
CA ASN A 49 -12.01 -7.99 12.68
C ASN A 49 -12.97 -8.97 11.98
N THR A 50 -12.45 -9.95 11.24
CA THR A 50 -13.25 -10.97 10.56
C THR A 50 -12.55 -12.33 10.64
N ASP A 51 -13.24 -13.40 10.25
CA ASP A 51 -12.66 -14.75 10.14
C ASP A 51 -11.84 -14.95 8.84
N ILE A 52 -11.68 -13.90 8.03
CA ILE A 52 -10.93 -13.97 6.77
C ILE A 52 -9.44 -14.10 7.10
N GLY A 53 -8.83 -15.17 6.63
CA GLY A 53 -7.45 -15.51 6.87
C GLY A 53 -6.60 -15.43 5.61
N ASP A 54 -5.91 -16.52 5.32
CA ASP A 54 -4.83 -16.61 4.33
C ASP A 54 -5.28 -16.47 2.88
N GLU A 55 -6.57 -16.54 2.62
CA GLU A 55 -7.18 -16.25 1.33
C GLU A 55 -7.06 -14.76 0.94
N LEU A 56 -6.82 -13.86 1.90
CA LEU A 56 -6.68 -12.43 1.64
C LEU A 56 -5.25 -12.04 1.29
N GLN A 57 -5.07 -11.42 0.12
CA GLN A 57 -3.79 -10.87 -0.31
C GLN A 57 -3.31 -9.72 0.60
N GLU A 58 -1.98 -9.57 0.69
CA GLU A 58 -1.34 -8.51 1.49
C GLU A 58 -1.72 -7.10 1.05
N ASN A 59 -1.78 -6.86 -0.27
CA ASN A 59 -2.26 -5.60 -0.83
C ASN A 59 -3.62 -5.81 -1.50
N VAL A 60 -4.67 -5.46 -0.78
CA VAL A 60 -6.06 -5.70 -1.19
C VAL A 60 -6.53 -4.86 -2.38
N PHE A 61 -5.76 -3.85 -2.79
CA PHE A 61 -6.08 -3.01 -3.95
C PHE A 61 -5.58 -3.59 -5.28
N LEU A 62 -4.71 -4.60 -5.22
CA LEU A 62 -4.19 -5.29 -6.39
C LEU A 62 -4.89 -6.64 -6.56
N SER A 63 -4.97 -7.09 -7.80
CA SER A 63 -5.46 -8.44 -8.09
C SER A 63 -4.43 -9.51 -7.69
N ALA A 64 -4.89 -10.76 -7.52
CA ALA A 64 -4.00 -11.89 -7.24
C ALA A 64 -2.91 -12.05 -8.33
N GLU A 65 -3.25 -11.78 -9.59
CA GLU A 65 -2.30 -11.82 -10.69
C GLU A 65 -1.20 -10.75 -10.54
N GLU A 66 -1.57 -9.52 -10.19
CA GLU A 66 -0.61 -8.43 -10.00
C GLU A 66 0.30 -8.65 -8.78
N THR A 67 -0.25 -9.19 -7.68
CA THR A 67 0.56 -9.52 -6.49
C THR A 67 1.57 -10.65 -6.74
N SER A 68 1.22 -11.63 -7.58
CA SER A 68 2.12 -12.72 -7.96
C SER A 68 3.20 -12.29 -8.97
N ALA A 69 2.84 -11.41 -9.92
CA ALA A 69 3.78 -10.85 -10.89
C ALA A 69 4.91 -10.04 -10.21
N GLY A 70 4.60 -9.26 -9.18
CA GLY A 70 5.59 -8.52 -8.39
C GLY A 70 6.54 -9.39 -7.55
N ARG A 71 6.13 -10.62 -7.21
CA ARG A 71 7.00 -11.60 -6.51
C ARG A 71 7.99 -12.30 -7.46
N SER A 72 7.63 -12.49 -8.73
CA SER A 72 8.51 -13.15 -9.72
C SER A 72 9.72 -12.31 -10.13
N SER A 73 9.59 -10.97 -10.19
CA SER A 73 10.71 -10.07 -10.54
C SER A 73 11.78 -10.03 -9.45
N ASN A 74 11.38 -9.97 -8.18
CA ASN A 74 12.31 -9.90 -7.04
C ASN A 74 13.15 -11.17 -6.85
N ASN A 75 12.72 -12.32 -7.39
CA ASN A 75 13.43 -13.59 -7.27
C ASN A 75 14.52 -13.81 -8.34
N ARG A 76 14.50 -13.05 -9.45
CA ARG A 76 15.53 -13.16 -10.51
C ARG A 76 16.82 -12.40 -10.18
N ASP A 77 16.73 -11.34 -9.38
CA ASP A 77 17.91 -10.55 -9.00
C ASP A 77 18.76 -11.23 -7.92
N LYS A 78 18.16 -12.08 -7.07
CA LYS A 78 18.90 -12.80 -6.01
C LYS A 78 19.71 -14.00 -6.54
N SER A 79 19.25 -14.70 -7.59
CA SER A 79 20.00 -15.83 -8.18
C SER A 79 21.25 -15.39 -8.94
N SER A 80 21.29 -14.13 -9.40
CA SER A 80 22.43 -13.57 -10.16
C SER A 80 23.56 -13.06 -9.26
N GLN A 81 23.30 -12.81 -7.98
CA GLN A 81 24.33 -12.38 -7.02
C GLN A 81 25.03 -13.56 -6.32
N ASP A 82 24.35 -14.69 -6.14
CA ASP A 82 24.92 -15.88 -5.47
C ASP A 82 25.90 -16.67 -6.37
N SER A 83 25.76 -16.52 -7.69
CA SER A 83 26.66 -17.11 -8.70
C SER A 83 27.97 -16.33 -8.91
N ARG A 84 28.14 -15.16 -8.29
CA ARG A 84 29.37 -14.33 -8.36
C ARG A 84 30.27 -14.46 -7.12
N ARG A 85 29.89 -15.29 -6.15
CA ARG A 85 30.63 -15.52 -4.88
C ARG A 85 31.23 -16.93 -4.76
N ARG A 86 31.29 -17.69 -5.85
CA ARG A 86 31.96 -18.99 -5.91
C ARG A 86 33.16 -18.95 -6.85
#